data_AF-A0AAJ5X943-F1
#
_entry.id   AF-A0AAJ5X943-F1
#
_cell.length_a   1.000
_cell.length_b   1.000
_cell.length_c   1.000
_cell.angle_alpha   90.00
_cell.angle_beta   90.00
_cell.angle_gamma   90.00
#
_symmetry.space_group_name_H-M   'P 1'
#
loop_
_entity.id
_entity.type
_entity.pdbx_description
1 polymer ?
#
loop_
_entity_poly.entity_id
_entity_poly.type
_entity_poly.pdbx_seq_one_letter_code
_entity_poly.pdbx_strand_id
1 'polypeptide(L)'
;MGEESKIPVPKAKSGGSLFERAEGAFDLGGAFKPAPVPGFVPKRPAPAVPALAAATIAPAPLAPRAFEPAPPPEPASAPEVVATPVQPVRFSGPQYAIDRAHLREQGLIEPEGGVTALLEEFRIVKRQLLQAAREGAHEGDHNTQRILICSPLPGEGKTFCAVNLALAIAAEQDSEVLLVDADFAKPSVLSVLGLPGGPGLMDALADPSLRVEDCVIGTDIPGLSVLPAGNQTTRDSEYLASDRTPAVLDRLTQGAPNRMVIFDSPPALAASPAAELAKFVGQALLIVRADTTGQSAIEDALHLLSTCPDIKLLLNAAMFSPSGRRFGSFYGYGA
;
A
#
# COMPACT_ATOMS: atom_id res chain seq x y z
N MET A 1 9.85 10.12 55.01
CA MET A 1 9.01 11.20 55.56
C MET A 1 9.34 12.44 54.76
N GLY A 2 8.36 13.02 54.08
CA GLY A 2 8.53 14.10 53.11
C GLY A 2 7.46 14.01 52.02
N GLU A 3 6.25 14.43 52.37
CA GLU A 3 5.11 14.67 51.47
C GLU A 3 5.35 15.93 50.60
N GLU A 4 4.73 15.93 49.42
CA GLU A 4 3.96 17.03 48.77
C GLU A 4 3.88 16.73 47.26
N SER A 5 2.78 16.17 46.73
CA SER A 5 1.46 16.76 46.45
C SER A 5 1.42 17.66 45.19
N LYS A 6 0.77 17.12 44.15
CA LYS A 6 -0.09 17.78 43.15
C LYS A 6 0.51 18.90 42.27
N ILE A 7 0.76 18.55 41.00
CA ILE A 7 0.76 19.51 39.88
C ILE A 7 -0.59 19.38 39.14
N PRO A 8 -1.34 20.47 38.89
CA PRO A 8 -2.67 20.43 38.31
C PRO A 8 -2.65 20.39 36.78
N VAL A 9 -3.55 19.61 36.19
CA VAL A 9 -3.84 19.58 34.75
C VAL A 9 -4.76 20.77 34.41
N PRO A 10 -4.42 21.63 33.43
CA PRO A 10 -5.29 22.75 33.07
C PRO A 10 -6.55 22.24 32.34
N LYS A 11 -7.72 22.69 32.80
CA LYS A 11 -9.00 22.45 32.14
C LYS A 11 -9.03 23.20 30.80
N ALA A 12 -9.28 22.47 29.72
CA ALA A 12 -9.49 23.01 28.38
C ALA A 12 -10.65 24.02 28.38
N LYS A 13 -10.38 25.26 27.95
CA LYS A 13 -11.42 26.16 27.46
C LYS A 13 -11.63 25.86 25.98
N SER A 14 -12.85 25.49 25.62
CA SER A 14 -13.30 25.36 24.24
C SER A 14 -13.27 26.75 23.56
N GLY A 15 -12.79 26.79 22.31
CA GLY A 15 -13.11 27.88 21.39
C GLY A 15 -11.97 28.70 20.77
N GLY A 16 -10.69 28.40 21.03
CA GLY A 16 -9.58 29.13 20.39
C GLY A 16 -9.03 28.44 19.13
N SER A 17 -8.77 29.23 18.08
CA SER A 17 -8.17 28.75 16.81
C SER A 17 -6.74 28.25 17.03
N LEU A 18 -6.22 27.41 16.11
CA LEU A 18 -4.86 26.86 16.21
C LEU A 18 -3.77 27.94 16.32
N PHE A 19 -4.01 29.13 15.77
CA PHE A 19 -3.09 30.26 15.85
C PHE A 19 -2.97 30.86 17.26
N GLU A 20 -4.08 30.96 18.01
CA GLU A 20 -4.06 31.49 19.38
C GLU A 20 -3.33 30.55 20.36
N ARG A 21 -3.27 29.24 20.03
CA ARG A 21 -2.50 28.27 20.82
C ARG A 21 -1.01 28.35 20.56
N ALA A 22 -0.59 28.83 19.38
CA ALA A 22 0.82 28.99 19.02
C ALA A 22 1.45 30.23 19.68
N GLU A 23 0.70 31.32 19.88
CA GLU A 23 1.21 32.52 20.57
C GLU A 23 1.62 32.26 22.03
N GLY A 24 0.86 31.42 22.75
CA GLY A 24 1.15 31.10 24.15
C GLY A 24 2.37 30.20 24.38
N ALA A 25 2.85 29.50 23.34
CA ALA A 25 3.94 28.53 23.47
C ALA A 25 5.33 29.09 23.13
N PHE A 26 5.42 30.25 22.45
CA PHE A 26 6.69 30.74 21.87
C PHE A 26 7.09 32.19 22.20
N ASP A 27 6.40 32.86 23.15
CA ASP A 27 6.70 34.22 23.62
C ASP A 27 7.17 35.20 22.51
N LEU A 28 6.43 35.21 21.40
CA LEU A 28 6.65 36.10 20.28
C LEU A 28 5.96 37.43 20.58
N GLY A 29 6.62 38.27 21.37
CA GLY A 29 6.10 39.57 21.80
C GLY A 29 5.60 40.45 20.64
N GLY A 30 4.26 40.53 20.48
CA GLY A 30 3.51 41.65 19.91
C GLY A 30 3.85 42.13 18.48
N ALA A 31 4.68 41.42 17.73
CA ALA A 31 5.26 41.93 16.48
C ALA A 31 4.50 41.54 15.19
N PHE A 32 3.27 41.02 15.28
CA PHE A 32 2.43 40.77 14.11
C PHE A 32 1.12 41.56 14.20
N LYS A 33 1.07 42.69 13.50
CA LYS A 33 -0.21 43.33 13.15
C LYS A 33 -0.67 42.77 11.81
N PRO A 34 -1.89 42.21 11.70
CA PRO A 34 -2.44 41.81 10.41
C PRO A 34 -2.55 43.04 9.50
N ALA A 35 -2.12 42.92 8.25
CA ALA A 35 -2.27 43.96 7.25
C ALA A 35 -3.77 44.22 6.98
N PRO A 36 -4.21 45.49 6.85
CA PRO A 36 -5.61 45.79 6.57
C PRO A 36 -6.03 45.21 5.22
N VAL A 37 -7.13 44.47 5.23
CA VAL A 37 -7.73 43.88 4.03
C VAL A 37 -8.30 45.01 3.16
N PRO A 38 -7.95 45.11 1.86
CA PRO A 38 -8.56 46.12 0.98
C PRO A 38 -10.06 45.86 0.84
N GLY A 39 -10.87 46.84 1.25
CA GLY A 39 -12.33 46.80 1.18
C GLY A 39 -12.87 47.03 -0.23
N PHE A 40 -12.42 46.29 -1.24
CA PHE A 40 -13.11 46.18 -2.52
C PHE A 40 -12.49 45.08 -3.40
N VAL A 41 -13.25 44.03 -3.69
CA VAL A 41 -12.91 43.07 -4.76
C VAL A 41 -13.89 43.34 -5.91
N PRO A 42 -13.45 43.81 -7.09
CA PRO A 42 -14.36 44.01 -8.21
C PRO A 42 -14.93 42.66 -8.68
N LYS A 43 -16.26 42.58 -8.73
CA LYS A 43 -17.01 41.41 -9.18
C LYS A 43 -16.64 41.11 -10.64
N ARG A 44 -16.03 39.94 -10.87
CA ARG A 44 -15.72 39.43 -12.23
C ARG A 44 -17.04 39.32 -13.02
N PRO A 45 -17.15 39.86 -14.24
CA PRO A 45 -18.38 39.73 -15.02
C PRO A 45 -18.61 38.26 -15.39
N ALA A 46 -19.85 37.81 -15.21
CA ALA A 46 -20.29 36.48 -15.64
C ALA A 46 -20.17 36.36 -17.17
N PRO A 47 -19.76 35.20 -17.71
CA PRO A 47 -19.79 34.98 -19.15
C PRO A 47 -21.23 35.06 -19.65
N ALA A 48 -21.44 35.85 -20.69
CA ALA A 48 -22.73 35.99 -21.37
C ALA A 48 -23.10 34.67 -22.04
N VAL A 49 -24.22 34.08 -21.62
CA VAL A 49 -24.86 32.96 -22.31
C VAL A 49 -25.60 33.55 -23.53
N PRO A 50 -25.31 33.12 -24.77
CA PRO A 50 -26.09 33.58 -25.91
C PRO A 50 -27.52 33.06 -25.80
N ALA A 51 -28.50 33.95 -25.93
CA ALA A 51 -29.91 33.61 -25.97
C ALA A 51 -30.20 32.72 -27.20
N LEU A 52 -30.73 31.52 -26.97
CA LEU A 52 -31.33 30.72 -28.04
C LEU A 52 -32.51 31.51 -28.62
N ALA A 53 -32.42 31.85 -29.90
CA ALA A 53 -33.53 32.45 -30.63
C ALA A 53 -34.70 31.46 -30.68
N ALA A 54 -35.87 31.91 -30.23
CA ALA A 54 -37.12 31.19 -30.38
C ALA A 54 -37.45 31.07 -31.88
N ALA A 55 -37.36 29.86 -32.43
CA ALA A 55 -37.87 29.56 -33.75
C ALA A 55 -39.39 29.41 -33.67
N THR A 56 -40.10 30.33 -34.33
CA THR A 56 -41.54 30.29 -34.57
C THR A 56 -41.87 29.09 -35.46
N ILE A 57 -42.58 28.09 -34.93
CA ILE A 57 -43.11 26.98 -35.72
C ILE A 57 -44.53 27.35 -36.17
N ALA A 58 -44.73 27.48 -37.48
CA ALA A 58 -46.06 27.61 -38.08
C ALA A 58 -46.76 26.24 -38.09
N PRO A 59 -48.09 26.16 -37.86
CA PRO A 59 -48.80 24.88 -37.89
C PRO A 59 -49.08 24.46 -39.34
N ALA A 60 -48.60 23.28 -39.73
CA ALA A 60 -49.00 22.61 -40.96
C ALA A 60 -50.15 21.62 -40.66
N PRO A 61 -51.10 21.42 -41.61
CA PRO A 61 -52.34 20.69 -41.34
C PRO A 61 -52.14 19.19 -41.21
N LEU A 62 -52.77 18.61 -40.18
CA LEU A 62 -52.86 17.18 -39.92
C LEU A 62 -53.84 16.52 -40.91
N ALA A 63 -53.33 15.63 -41.75
CA ALA A 63 -54.13 14.59 -42.41
C ALA A 63 -53.67 13.23 -41.87
N PRO A 64 -54.57 12.34 -41.42
CA PRO A 64 -54.19 11.06 -40.88
C PRO A 64 -53.77 10.11 -42.01
N ARG A 65 -52.47 9.81 -42.11
CA ARG A 65 -51.99 8.64 -42.85
C ARG A 65 -51.98 7.44 -41.91
N ALA A 66 -52.73 6.40 -42.27
CA ALA A 66 -52.64 5.11 -41.62
C ALA A 66 -51.23 4.55 -41.83
N PHE A 67 -50.47 4.39 -40.74
CA PHE A 67 -49.23 3.63 -40.73
C PHE A 67 -49.58 2.17 -40.42
N GLU A 68 -49.34 1.27 -41.36
CA GLU A 68 -49.20 -0.15 -41.04
C GLU A 68 -47.99 -0.35 -40.12
N PRO A 69 -48.09 -1.16 -39.06
CA PRO A 69 -46.96 -1.41 -38.18
C PRO A 69 -45.93 -2.27 -38.92
N ALA A 70 -44.72 -1.72 -39.10
CA ALA A 70 -43.55 -2.48 -39.51
C ALA A 70 -43.22 -3.54 -38.44
N PRO A 71 -42.72 -4.73 -38.84
CA PRO A 71 -42.31 -5.76 -37.90
C PRO A 71 -41.18 -5.24 -36.99
N PRO A 72 -41.10 -5.70 -35.73
CA PRO A 72 -40.08 -5.24 -34.80
C PRO A 72 -38.68 -5.55 -35.34
N PRO A 73 -37.71 -4.63 -35.21
CA PRO A 73 -36.34 -4.91 -35.59
C PRO A 73 -35.81 -6.04 -34.69
N GLU A 74 -35.19 -7.04 -35.32
CA GLU A 74 -34.42 -8.05 -34.61
C GLU A 74 -33.39 -7.38 -33.71
N PRO A 75 -33.16 -7.88 -32.49
CA PRO A 75 -32.19 -7.29 -31.58
C PRO A 75 -30.81 -7.38 -32.23
N ALA A 76 -30.30 -6.24 -32.70
CA ALA A 76 -28.90 -6.11 -33.07
C ALA A 76 -28.07 -6.50 -31.86
N SER A 77 -27.36 -7.63 -31.97
CA SER A 77 -26.35 -8.05 -31.01
C SER A 77 -25.38 -6.88 -30.84
N ALA A 78 -25.36 -6.29 -29.64
CA ALA A 78 -24.32 -5.36 -29.25
C ALA A 78 -22.96 -6.02 -29.59
N PRO A 79 -22.00 -5.30 -30.17
CA PRO A 79 -20.68 -5.87 -30.39
C PRO A 79 -20.15 -6.28 -29.02
N GLU A 80 -19.95 -7.60 -28.83
CA GLU A 80 -19.14 -8.10 -27.73
C GLU A 80 -17.82 -7.34 -27.79
N VAL A 81 -17.57 -6.51 -26.78
CA VAL A 81 -16.26 -5.91 -26.57
C VAL A 81 -15.35 -7.07 -26.25
N VAL A 82 -14.71 -7.62 -27.28
CA VAL A 82 -13.67 -8.63 -27.15
C VAL A 82 -12.55 -7.94 -26.37
N ALA A 83 -12.54 -8.16 -25.06
CA ALA A 83 -11.48 -7.67 -24.18
C ALA A 83 -10.16 -8.20 -24.74
N THR A 84 -9.36 -7.31 -25.31
CA THR A 84 -8.04 -7.68 -25.80
C THR A 84 -7.24 -8.17 -24.59
N PRO A 85 -6.65 -9.38 -24.62
CA PRO A 85 -5.94 -9.91 -23.47
C PRO A 85 -4.78 -8.96 -23.12
N VAL A 86 -4.85 -8.36 -21.93
CA VAL A 86 -3.80 -7.49 -21.41
C VAL A 86 -2.55 -8.35 -21.24
N GLN A 87 -1.47 -8.01 -21.96
CA GLN A 87 -0.22 -8.77 -21.84
C GLN A 87 0.40 -8.56 -20.44
N PRO A 88 0.92 -9.63 -19.80
CA PRO A 88 1.59 -9.53 -18.51
C PRO A 88 2.81 -8.64 -18.61
N VAL A 89 2.96 -7.72 -17.66
CA VAL A 89 4.20 -6.97 -17.50
C VAL A 89 5.30 -7.93 -17.02
N ARG A 90 6.34 -8.04 -17.84
CA ARG A 90 7.55 -8.81 -17.53
C ARG A 90 8.60 -7.88 -16.92
N PHE A 91 9.24 -8.37 -15.87
CA PHE A 91 10.39 -7.70 -15.27
C PHE A 91 11.64 -8.00 -16.09
N SER A 92 12.46 -6.97 -16.32
CA SER A 92 13.58 -7.00 -17.27
C SER A 92 14.94 -6.69 -16.62
N GLY A 93 14.95 -6.38 -15.33
CA GLY A 93 16.15 -5.97 -14.62
C GLY A 93 17.15 -7.11 -14.38
N PRO A 94 18.30 -6.79 -13.79
CA PRO A 94 19.39 -7.76 -13.59
C PRO A 94 18.96 -8.89 -12.65
N GLN A 95 19.53 -10.08 -12.86
CA GLN A 95 19.30 -11.25 -12.02
C GLN A 95 20.54 -11.52 -11.15
N TYR A 96 20.34 -11.76 -9.85
CA TYR A 96 21.41 -12.10 -8.92
C TYR A 96 21.10 -13.38 -8.14
N ALA A 97 22.15 -14.09 -7.74
CA ALA A 97 22.03 -15.22 -6.83
C ALA A 97 21.96 -14.76 -5.38
N ILE A 98 21.08 -15.36 -4.58
CA ILE A 98 20.97 -15.10 -3.15
C ILE A 98 21.81 -16.10 -2.35
N ASP A 99 22.65 -15.65 -1.42
CA ASP A 99 23.44 -16.56 -0.60
C ASP A 99 22.56 -17.25 0.47
N ARG A 100 22.39 -18.57 0.36
CA ARG A 100 21.62 -19.39 1.31
C ARG A 100 22.27 -19.44 2.69
N ALA A 101 23.59 -19.33 2.79
CA ALA A 101 24.28 -19.21 4.07
C ALA A 101 23.89 -17.90 4.77
N HIS A 102 23.91 -16.78 4.02
CA HIS A 102 23.44 -15.49 4.52
C HIS A 102 21.98 -15.52 4.96
N LEU A 103 21.07 -16.12 4.18
CA LEU A 103 19.67 -16.28 4.60
C LEU A 103 19.54 -16.99 5.94
N ARG A 104 20.28 -18.08 6.14
CA ARG A 104 20.27 -18.85 7.39
C ARG A 104 20.83 -18.05 8.56
N GLU A 105 21.89 -17.29 8.36
CA GLU A 105 22.48 -16.40 9.38
C GLU A 105 21.50 -15.29 9.80
N GLN A 106 20.70 -14.79 8.86
CA GLN A 106 19.62 -13.83 9.12
C GLN A 106 18.35 -14.48 9.73
N GLY A 107 18.33 -15.80 9.91
CA GLY A 107 17.18 -16.54 10.45
C GLY A 107 15.98 -16.59 9.49
N LEU A 108 16.22 -16.47 8.19
CA LEU A 108 15.19 -16.49 7.15
C LEU A 108 14.91 -17.92 6.65
N ILE A 109 13.75 -18.09 6.01
CA ILE A 109 13.39 -19.33 5.33
C ILE A 109 14.38 -19.62 4.19
N GLU A 110 14.92 -20.84 4.16
CA GLU A 110 15.71 -21.34 3.04
C GLU A 110 14.77 -22.00 2.00
N PRO A 111 14.69 -21.50 0.75
CA PRO A 111 13.70 -21.98 -0.22
C PRO A 111 13.78 -23.48 -0.54
N GLU A 112 15.01 -24.00 -0.69
CA GLU A 112 15.27 -25.41 -0.98
C GLU A 112 15.50 -26.23 0.30
N GLY A 113 15.31 -25.63 1.47
CA GLY A 113 15.53 -26.24 2.77
C GLY A 113 14.42 -27.21 3.20
N GLY A 114 14.66 -27.91 4.32
CA GLY A 114 13.65 -28.74 4.96
C GLY A 114 12.50 -27.92 5.56
N VAL A 115 11.41 -28.59 5.93
CA VAL A 115 10.29 -27.95 6.64
C VAL A 115 10.74 -27.51 8.03
N THR A 116 10.67 -26.21 8.29
CA THR A 116 10.96 -25.61 9.59
C THR A 116 9.68 -25.11 10.27
N ALA A 117 9.74 -24.89 11.59
CA ALA A 117 8.64 -24.28 12.33
C ALA A 117 8.27 -22.89 11.77
N LEU A 118 9.29 -22.08 11.42
CA LEU A 118 9.11 -20.77 10.81
C LEU A 118 8.34 -20.87 9.48
N LEU A 119 8.72 -21.82 8.62
CA LEU A 119 8.01 -22.04 7.36
C LEU A 119 6.55 -22.43 7.58
N GLU A 120 6.25 -23.30 8.55
CA GLU A 120 4.87 -23.68 8.90
C GLU A 120 4.05 -22.48 9.41
N GLU A 121 4.65 -21.60 10.22
CA GLU A 121 4.00 -20.38 10.69
C GLU A 121 3.66 -19.43 9.51
N PHE A 122 4.61 -19.19 8.60
CA PHE A 122 4.36 -18.38 7.41
C PHE A 122 3.44 -19.07 6.39
N ARG A 123 3.34 -20.40 6.37
CA ARG A 123 2.34 -21.13 5.57
C ARG A 123 0.91 -20.79 6.01
N ILE A 124 0.67 -20.61 7.30
CA ILE A 124 -0.64 -20.20 7.82
C ILE A 124 -0.97 -18.77 7.36
N VAL A 125 -0.02 -17.86 7.54
CA VAL A 125 -0.16 -16.44 7.16
C VAL A 125 -0.41 -16.31 5.66
N LYS A 126 0.45 -16.89 4.82
CA LYS A 126 0.34 -16.77 3.37
C LYS A 126 -0.98 -17.34 2.84
N ARG A 127 -1.48 -18.45 3.39
CA ARG A 127 -2.74 -19.06 2.94
C ARG A 127 -3.92 -18.10 3.06
N GLN A 128 -4.00 -17.35 4.16
CA GLN A 128 -5.05 -16.35 4.35
C GLN A 128 -4.94 -15.19 3.34
N LEU A 129 -3.72 -14.71 3.10
CA LEU A 129 -3.46 -13.61 2.17
C LEU A 129 -3.72 -14.01 0.71
N LEU A 130 -3.28 -15.20 0.31
CA LEU A 130 -3.52 -15.74 -1.03
C LEU A 130 -5.00 -16.04 -1.27
N GLN A 131 -5.74 -16.50 -0.25
CA GLN A 131 -7.18 -16.71 -0.35
C GLN A 131 -7.92 -15.39 -0.58
N ALA A 132 -7.64 -14.36 0.23
CA ALA A 132 -8.25 -13.05 0.06
C ALA A 132 -7.93 -12.43 -1.32
N ALA A 133 -6.71 -12.63 -1.83
CA ALA A 133 -6.35 -12.19 -3.19
C ALA A 133 -7.12 -12.92 -4.30
N ARG A 134 -7.39 -14.22 -4.14
CA ARG A 134 -8.22 -14.98 -5.09
C ARG A 134 -9.67 -14.52 -5.05
N GLU A 135 -10.22 -14.31 -3.86
CA GLU A 135 -11.58 -13.80 -3.66
C GLU A 135 -11.74 -12.41 -4.28
N GLY A 136 -10.83 -11.48 -4.01
CA GLY A 136 -10.82 -10.15 -4.62
C GLY A 136 -10.68 -10.19 -6.16
N ALA A 137 -9.82 -11.07 -6.69
CA ALA A 137 -9.70 -11.24 -8.13
C ALA A 137 -11.00 -11.73 -8.80
N HIS A 138 -11.79 -12.58 -8.13
CA HIS A 138 -13.12 -12.99 -8.61
C HIS A 138 -14.12 -11.83 -8.62
N GLU A 139 -13.98 -10.87 -7.72
CA GLU A 139 -14.80 -9.65 -7.63
C GLU A 139 -14.28 -8.51 -8.53
N GLY A 140 -13.16 -8.71 -9.23
CA GLY A 140 -12.52 -7.72 -10.08
C GLY A 140 -11.66 -6.68 -9.33
N ASP A 141 -11.39 -6.91 -8.04
CA ASP A 141 -10.48 -6.08 -7.25
C ASP A 141 -9.05 -6.60 -7.30
N HIS A 142 -8.25 -6.00 -8.19
CA HIS A 142 -6.83 -6.32 -8.36
C HIS A 142 -5.94 -5.73 -7.25
N ASN A 143 -6.44 -4.85 -6.38
CA ASN A 143 -5.64 -4.32 -5.27
C ASN A 143 -5.35 -5.40 -4.23
N THR A 144 -6.17 -6.44 -4.16
CA THR A 144 -5.97 -7.58 -3.24
C THR A 144 -4.68 -8.37 -3.50
N GLN A 145 -4.07 -8.23 -4.68
CA GLN A 145 -2.73 -8.75 -4.98
C GLN A 145 -1.60 -7.96 -4.29
N ARG A 146 -1.89 -6.76 -3.77
CA ARG A 146 -0.94 -5.88 -3.10
C ARG A 146 -1.15 -5.95 -1.60
N ILE A 147 -0.06 -6.25 -0.90
CA ILE A 147 -0.04 -6.48 0.54
C ILE A 147 0.93 -5.48 1.17
N LEU A 148 0.42 -4.63 2.06
CA LEU A 148 1.26 -3.74 2.86
C LEU A 148 1.72 -4.45 4.13
N ILE A 149 3.03 -4.50 4.37
CA ILE A 149 3.62 -4.93 5.64
C ILE A 149 4.02 -3.68 6.42
N CYS A 150 3.42 -3.50 7.59
CA CYS A 150 3.67 -2.35 8.44
C CYS A 150 3.64 -2.77 9.91
N SER A 151 3.98 -1.85 10.80
CA SER A 151 3.91 -2.05 12.25
C SER A 151 3.72 -0.69 12.94
N PRO A 152 3.21 -0.65 14.17
CA PRO A 152 3.06 0.62 14.90
C PRO A 152 4.39 1.37 15.09
N LEU A 153 5.45 0.66 15.50
CA LEU A 153 6.70 1.23 15.99
C LEU A 153 7.96 0.65 15.29
N PRO A 154 9.12 1.34 15.35
CA PRO A 154 10.39 0.79 14.88
C PRO A 154 10.78 -0.52 15.61
N GLY A 155 11.50 -1.42 14.92
CA GLY A 155 12.09 -2.62 15.56
C GLY A 155 11.14 -3.80 15.79
N GLU A 156 9.91 -3.76 15.27
CA GLU A 156 8.93 -4.83 15.47
C GLU A 156 9.08 -6.03 14.51
N GLY A 157 10.04 -5.98 13.59
CA GLY A 157 10.36 -7.07 12.66
C GLY A 157 9.57 -7.07 11.34
N LYS A 158 9.10 -5.89 10.89
CA LYS A 158 8.43 -5.69 9.59
C LYS A 158 9.16 -6.34 8.41
N THR A 159 10.40 -5.92 8.16
CA THR A 159 11.23 -6.45 7.07
C THR A 159 11.47 -7.95 7.20
N PHE A 160 11.72 -8.46 8.40
CA PHE A 160 11.86 -9.89 8.64
C PHE A 160 10.59 -10.66 8.23
N CYS A 161 9.41 -10.15 8.62
CA CYS A 161 8.13 -10.74 8.25
C CYS A 161 7.85 -10.60 6.75
N ALA A 162 8.15 -9.46 6.14
CA ALA A 162 7.96 -9.21 4.71
C ALA A 162 8.80 -10.17 3.85
N VAL A 163 10.09 -10.31 4.18
CA VAL A 163 11.02 -11.21 3.47
C VAL A 163 10.63 -12.66 3.63
N ASN A 164 10.33 -13.13 4.85
CA ASN A 164 9.90 -14.51 5.06
C ASN A 164 8.55 -14.82 4.40
N LEU A 165 7.61 -13.87 4.41
CA LEU A 165 6.35 -14.03 3.69
C LEU A 165 6.60 -14.14 2.18
N ALA A 166 7.48 -13.31 1.62
CA ALA A 166 7.85 -13.39 0.21
C ALA A 166 8.47 -14.74 -0.14
N LEU A 167 9.46 -15.20 0.65
CA LEU A 167 10.08 -16.52 0.46
C LEU A 167 9.06 -17.66 0.57
N ALA A 168 8.13 -17.57 1.51
CA ALA A 168 7.09 -18.58 1.67
C ALA A 168 6.09 -18.59 0.50
N ILE A 169 5.74 -17.43 -0.08
CA ILE A 169 4.88 -17.35 -1.28
C ILE A 169 5.64 -17.84 -2.51
N ALA A 170 6.91 -17.49 -2.67
CA ALA A 170 7.75 -17.94 -3.79
C ALA A 170 7.86 -19.47 -3.87
N ALA A 171 7.79 -20.16 -2.73
CA ALA A 171 7.77 -21.62 -2.68
C ALA A 171 6.44 -22.26 -3.13
N GLU A 172 5.38 -21.48 -3.36
CA GLU A 172 4.13 -22.00 -3.93
C GLU A 172 4.27 -22.19 -5.44
N GLN A 173 3.69 -23.29 -5.94
CA GLN A 173 3.66 -23.54 -7.39
C GLN A 173 2.88 -22.45 -8.12
N ASP A 174 3.37 -22.08 -9.29
CA ASP A 174 2.77 -21.09 -10.20
C ASP A 174 2.51 -19.70 -9.58
N SER A 175 3.17 -19.39 -8.45
CA SER A 175 3.07 -18.10 -7.77
C SER A 175 4.26 -17.23 -8.10
N GLU A 176 4.00 -15.95 -8.37
CA GLU A 176 5.02 -14.92 -8.50
C GLU A 176 4.91 -13.97 -7.30
N VAL A 177 6.03 -13.51 -6.77
CA VAL A 177 6.04 -12.53 -5.70
C VAL A 177 7.09 -11.46 -5.97
N LEU A 178 6.65 -10.21 -5.89
CA LEU A 178 7.50 -9.04 -5.92
C LEU A 178 7.59 -8.47 -4.50
N LEU A 179 8.77 -8.50 -3.90
CA LEU A 179 9.04 -7.82 -2.64
C LEU A 179 9.55 -6.41 -2.94
N VAL A 180 8.81 -5.41 -2.50
CA VAL A 180 9.11 -3.99 -2.67
C VAL A 180 9.62 -3.42 -1.35
N ASP A 181 10.83 -2.86 -1.35
CA ASP A 181 11.32 -2.06 -0.24
C ASP A 181 10.71 -0.65 -0.35
N ALA A 182 9.69 -0.38 0.45
CA ALA A 182 8.99 0.90 0.50
C ALA A 182 9.31 1.71 1.76
N ASP A 183 10.26 1.25 2.60
CA ASP A 183 10.90 2.06 3.63
C ASP A 183 12.07 2.82 3.03
N PHE A 184 11.77 3.83 2.23
CA PHE A 184 12.80 4.66 1.63
C PHE A 184 13.59 5.47 2.67
N ALA A 185 13.11 5.66 3.90
CA ALA A 185 13.89 6.34 4.93
C ALA A 185 15.03 5.45 5.47
N LYS A 186 14.76 4.16 5.64
CA LYS A 186 15.73 3.16 6.14
C LYS A 186 15.58 1.83 5.37
N PRO A 187 15.92 1.80 4.08
CA PRO A 187 15.74 0.60 3.27
C PRO A 187 16.67 -0.51 3.76
N SER A 188 16.17 -1.73 3.81
CA SER A 188 16.91 -2.86 4.38
C SER A 188 16.66 -4.20 3.69
N VAL A 189 15.72 -4.29 2.74
CA VAL A 189 15.42 -5.55 2.05
C VAL A 189 16.65 -6.08 1.30
N LEU A 190 17.37 -5.20 0.59
CA LEU A 190 18.54 -5.60 -0.19
C LEU A 190 19.67 -6.13 0.71
N SER A 191 19.94 -5.48 1.84
CA SER A 191 20.99 -5.95 2.77
C SER A 191 20.59 -7.25 3.45
N VAL A 192 19.31 -7.41 3.80
CA VAL A 192 18.76 -8.66 4.36
C VAL A 192 18.90 -9.82 3.36
N LEU A 193 18.75 -9.57 2.06
CA LEU A 193 18.90 -10.60 1.02
C LEU A 193 20.32 -10.72 0.44
N GLY A 194 21.25 -9.86 0.82
CA GLY A 194 22.61 -9.84 0.26
C GLY A 194 22.68 -9.37 -1.19
N LEU A 195 21.73 -8.56 -1.63
CA LEU A 195 21.61 -8.06 -3.01
C LEU A 195 22.29 -6.69 -3.19
N PRO A 196 22.79 -6.38 -4.40
CA PRO A 196 23.38 -5.08 -4.69
C PRO A 196 22.30 -3.99 -4.77
N GLY A 197 22.73 -2.75 -4.55
CA GLY A 197 21.90 -1.55 -4.76
C GLY A 197 21.59 -1.28 -6.24
N GLY A 198 20.62 -0.41 -6.48
CA GLY A 198 20.21 -0.01 -7.81
C GLY A 198 19.03 0.95 -7.78
N PRO A 199 18.55 1.42 -8.95
CA PRO A 199 17.33 2.20 -9.04
C PRO A 199 16.13 1.39 -8.53
N GLY A 200 15.13 2.07 -8.00
CA GLY A 200 14.00 1.44 -7.33
C GLY A 200 12.67 2.15 -7.52
N LEU A 201 11.74 1.90 -6.58
CA LEU A 201 10.40 2.47 -6.58
C LEU A 201 10.43 4.01 -6.62
N MET A 202 11.25 4.65 -5.78
CA MET A 202 11.29 6.10 -5.68
C MET A 202 11.86 6.75 -6.94
N ASP A 203 12.89 6.15 -7.56
CA ASP A 203 13.42 6.64 -8.84
C ASP A 203 12.34 6.57 -9.94
N ALA A 204 11.59 5.46 -10.00
CA ALA A 204 10.51 5.30 -10.96
C ALA A 204 9.35 6.27 -10.71
N LEU A 205 9.03 6.60 -9.46
CA LEU A 205 8.03 7.63 -9.15
C LEU A 205 8.51 9.04 -9.51
N ALA A 206 9.80 9.33 -9.30
CA ALA A 206 10.40 10.63 -9.56
C ALA A 206 10.60 10.94 -11.06
N ASP A 207 10.94 9.94 -11.88
CA ASP A 207 11.25 10.12 -13.31
C ASP A 207 10.20 9.46 -14.23
N PRO A 208 9.38 10.24 -14.97
CA PRO A 208 8.40 9.75 -15.95
C PRO A 208 8.94 8.81 -17.02
N SER A 209 10.23 8.94 -17.37
CA SER A 209 10.88 8.15 -18.40
C SER A 209 11.37 6.79 -17.91
N LEU A 210 11.56 6.64 -16.60
CA LEU A 210 12.00 5.39 -15.98
C LEU A 210 10.80 4.49 -15.71
N ARG A 211 10.81 3.29 -16.29
CA ARG A 211 9.76 2.30 -16.10
C ARG A 211 10.06 1.43 -14.88
N VAL A 212 9.08 1.28 -13.99
CA VAL A 212 9.28 0.55 -12.72
C VAL A 212 9.67 -0.91 -12.93
N GLU A 213 9.19 -1.55 -14.00
CA GLU A 213 9.54 -2.94 -14.32
C GLU A 213 11.02 -3.15 -14.69
N ASP A 214 11.71 -2.08 -15.10
CA ASP A 214 13.14 -2.12 -15.43
C ASP A 214 14.02 -1.98 -14.17
N CYS A 215 13.44 -1.49 -13.06
CA CYS A 215 14.09 -1.41 -11.75
C CYS A 215 13.98 -2.70 -10.93
N VAL A 216 13.18 -3.66 -11.38
CA VAL A 216 12.96 -4.92 -10.65
C VAL A 216 14.16 -5.84 -10.82
N ILE A 217 14.74 -6.25 -9.70
CA ILE A 217 15.83 -7.20 -9.60
C ILE A 217 15.26 -8.62 -9.58
N GLY A 218 15.69 -9.45 -10.52
CA GLY A 218 15.41 -10.89 -10.50
C GLY A 218 16.31 -11.62 -9.51
N THR A 219 15.83 -12.74 -8.97
CA THR A 219 16.62 -13.62 -8.11
C THR A 219 16.73 -15.02 -8.71
N ASP A 220 17.65 -15.83 -8.20
CA ASP A 220 17.72 -17.25 -8.53
C ASP A 220 16.74 -18.13 -7.73
N ILE A 221 15.98 -17.52 -6.81
CA ILE A 221 14.86 -18.16 -6.12
C ILE A 221 13.64 -18.10 -7.06
N PRO A 222 13.10 -19.23 -7.51
CA PRO A 222 11.97 -19.25 -8.43
C PRO A 222 10.77 -18.45 -7.88
N GLY A 223 10.18 -17.62 -8.73
CA GLY A 223 9.02 -16.80 -8.39
C GLY A 223 9.32 -15.55 -7.55
N LEU A 224 10.54 -15.36 -7.01
CA LEU A 224 10.89 -14.19 -6.21
C LEU A 224 11.62 -13.13 -7.04
N SER A 225 11.08 -11.91 -7.00
CA SER A 225 11.74 -10.69 -7.50
C SER A 225 11.73 -9.60 -6.43
N VAL A 226 12.64 -8.64 -6.53
CA VAL A 226 12.81 -7.57 -5.54
C VAL A 226 12.82 -6.22 -6.25
N LEU A 227 12.01 -5.27 -5.77
CA LEU A 227 12.09 -3.87 -6.19
C LEU A 227 12.74 -3.07 -5.04
N PRO A 228 13.96 -2.54 -5.22
CA PRO A 228 14.58 -1.66 -4.26
C PRO A 228 13.75 -0.41 -3.97
N ALA A 229 14.03 0.27 -2.85
CA ALA A 229 13.49 1.60 -2.59
C ALA A 229 14.00 2.62 -3.61
N GLY A 230 15.26 2.50 -4.01
CA GLY A 230 15.93 3.43 -4.92
C GLY A 230 16.70 4.51 -4.18
N ASN A 231 17.04 5.60 -4.88
CA ASN A 231 17.76 6.72 -4.26
C ASN A 231 16.81 7.60 -3.45
N GLN A 232 17.19 7.90 -2.21
CA GLN A 232 16.46 8.84 -1.36
C GLN A 232 16.51 10.25 -1.95
N THR A 233 15.36 10.92 -1.96
CA THR A 233 15.26 12.34 -2.30
C THR A 233 14.53 13.10 -1.21
N THR A 234 14.64 14.43 -1.21
CA THR A 234 13.91 15.28 -0.25
C THR A 234 12.41 15.34 -0.51
N ARG A 235 11.92 14.74 -1.60
CA ARG A 235 10.53 14.81 -2.07
C ARG A 235 9.82 13.46 -2.10
N ASP A 236 10.39 12.46 -1.43
CA ASP A 236 9.92 11.07 -1.50
C ASP A 236 8.45 10.93 -1.07
N SER A 237 8.05 11.65 -0.02
CA SER A 237 6.66 11.68 0.45
C SER A 237 5.71 12.29 -0.59
N GLU A 238 6.12 13.36 -1.27
CA GLU A 238 5.33 14.01 -2.32
C GLU A 238 5.22 13.14 -3.57
N TYR A 239 6.28 12.44 -3.94
CA TYR A 239 6.24 11.50 -5.06
C TYR A 239 5.27 10.35 -4.79
N LEU A 240 5.30 9.80 -3.58
CA LEU A 240 4.38 8.73 -3.17
C LEU A 240 2.92 9.19 -3.14
N ALA A 241 2.66 10.42 -2.71
CA ALA A 241 1.31 11.00 -2.66
C ALA A 241 0.81 11.55 -4.02
N SER A 242 1.61 11.43 -5.09
CA SER A 242 1.27 11.98 -6.40
C SER A 242 0.21 11.16 -7.15
N ASP A 243 -0.48 11.80 -8.10
CA ASP A 243 -1.43 11.15 -9.02
C ASP A 243 -0.78 10.08 -9.92
N ARG A 244 0.55 10.04 -9.97
CA ARG A 244 1.31 9.05 -10.75
C ARG A 244 1.43 7.71 -10.04
N THR A 245 1.40 7.70 -8.70
CA THR A 245 1.60 6.48 -7.90
C THR A 245 0.68 5.33 -8.30
N PRO A 246 -0.65 5.52 -8.48
CA PRO A 246 -1.54 4.46 -8.93
C PRO A 246 -1.06 3.80 -10.22
N ALA A 247 -0.70 4.61 -11.23
CA ALA A 247 -0.26 4.10 -12.52
C ALA A 247 1.03 3.28 -12.40
N VAL A 248 1.97 3.68 -11.53
CA VAL A 248 3.21 2.93 -11.30
C VAL A 248 2.94 1.62 -10.57
N LEU A 249 2.09 1.61 -9.54
CA LEU A 249 1.74 0.39 -8.80
C LEU A 249 0.89 -0.57 -9.65
N ASP A 250 0.05 -0.06 -10.55
CA ASP A 250 -0.72 -0.83 -11.53
C ASP A 250 0.17 -1.61 -12.49
N ARG A 251 1.30 -1.02 -12.91
CA ARG A 251 2.29 -1.73 -13.74
C ARG A 251 2.83 -3.00 -13.07
N LEU A 252 2.92 -3.03 -11.73
CA LEU A 252 3.49 -4.16 -11.00
C LEU A 252 2.61 -5.41 -11.06
N THR A 253 1.28 -5.23 -11.12
CA THR A 253 0.29 -6.33 -11.15
C THR A 253 -0.34 -6.55 -12.54
N GLN A 254 -0.16 -5.63 -13.48
CA GLN A 254 -0.80 -5.64 -14.78
C GLN A 254 -0.56 -6.96 -15.56
N GLY A 255 -1.67 -7.64 -15.89
CA GLY A 255 -1.70 -8.89 -16.65
C GLY A 255 -1.09 -10.10 -15.94
N ALA A 256 -0.75 -9.99 -14.64
CA ALA A 256 -0.09 -11.03 -13.86
C ALA A 256 -0.99 -11.51 -12.70
N PRO A 257 -2.00 -12.36 -12.95
CA PRO A 257 -3.01 -12.74 -11.95
C PRO A 257 -2.45 -13.54 -10.76
N ASN A 258 -1.33 -14.23 -10.94
CA ASN A 258 -0.69 -15.03 -9.90
C ASN A 258 0.42 -14.27 -9.15
N ARG A 259 0.59 -12.97 -9.42
CA ARG A 259 1.64 -12.17 -8.81
C ARG A 259 1.14 -11.47 -7.55
N MET A 260 1.80 -11.71 -6.43
CA MET A 260 1.64 -10.93 -5.21
C MET A 260 2.70 -9.83 -5.15
N VAL A 261 2.33 -8.64 -4.68
CA VAL A 261 3.26 -7.54 -4.45
C VAL A 261 3.26 -7.20 -2.97
N ILE A 262 4.38 -7.40 -2.30
CA ILE A 262 4.53 -7.15 -0.86
C ILE A 262 5.32 -5.86 -0.68
N PHE A 263 4.75 -4.87 0.00
CA PHE A 263 5.42 -3.61 0.33
C PHE A 263 5.91 -3.66 1.77
N ASP A 264 7.23 -3.67 1.99
CA ASP A 264 7.82 -3.44 3.30
C ASP A 264 7.88 -1.93 3.57
N SER A 265 7.15 -1.44 4.56
CA SER A 265 6.95 -0.01 4.79
C SER A 265 7.54 0.48 6.11
N PRO A 266 7.76 1.80 6.30
CA PRO A 266 8.19 2.32 7.58
C PRO A 266 7.07 2.15 8.64
N PRO A 267 7.37 2.26 9.95
CA PRO A 267 6.35 2.16 10.98
C PRO A 267 5.25 3.22 10.82
N ALA A 268 3.99 2.83 10.97
CA ALA A 268 2.82 3.69 10.75
C ALA A 268 2.81 4.94 11.64
N LEU A 269 3.24 4.82 12.90
CA LEU A 269 3.26 5.94 13.83
C LEU A 269 4.53 6.80 13.72
N ALA A 270 5.53 6.35 12.95
CA ALA A 270 6.80 7.06 12.78
C ALA A 270 6.84 7.88 11.49
N ALA A 271 6.13 7.46 10.44
CA ALA A 271 6.18 8.10 9.14
C ALA A 271 4.86 7.95 8.36
N SER A 272 4.54 8.95 7.53
CA SER A 272 3.36 8.96 6.65
C SER A 272 3.33 7.93 5.50
N PRO A 273 4.46 7.38 4.97
CA PRO A 273 4.41 6.55 3.77
C PRO A 273 3.55 5.29 3.90
N ALA A 274 3.47 4.69 5.09
CA ALA A 274 2.62 3.53 5.31
C ALA A 274 1.13 3.86 5.14
N ALA A 275 0.68 5.00 5.66
CA ALA A 275 -0.71 5.46 5.51
C ALA A 275 -1.02 5.88 4.06
N GLU A 276 -0.04 6.42 3.32
CA GLU A 276 -0.20 6.71 1.90
C GLU A 276 -0.30 5.42 1.06
N LEU A 277 0.58 4.44 1.30
CA LEU A 277 0.53 3.13 0.63
C LEU A 277 -0.76 2.36 0.95
N ALA A 278 -1.33 2.52 2.15
CA ALA A 278 -2.58 1.89 2.55
C ALA A 278 -3.77 2.24 1.64
N LYS A 279 -3.69 3.31 0.85
CA LYS A 279 -4.71 3.71 -0.14
C LYS A 279 -4.66 2.87 -1.42
N PHE A 280 -3.55 2.18 -1.68
CA PHE A 280 -3.28 1.50 -2.95
C PHE A 280 -3.13 -0.02 -2.82
N VAL A 281 -3.39 -0.56 -1.62
CA VAL A 281 -3.33 -1.99 -1.31
C VAL A 281 -4.70 -2.50 -0.89
N GLY A 282 -5.01 -3.74 -1.27
CA GLY A 282 -6.23 -4.41 -0.84
C GLY A 282 -6.08 -5.12 0.50
N GLN A 283 -4.84 -5.37 0.95
CA GLN A 283 -4.57 -6.05 2.21
C GLN A 283 -3.42 -5.39 2.97
N ALA A 284 -3.51 -5.36 4.29
CA ALA A 284 -2.43 -4.95 5.17
C ALA A 284 -2.19 -6.01 6.25
N LEU A 285 -0.92 -6.29 6.52
CA LEU A 285 -0.47 -7.12 7.62
C LEU A 285 0.27 -6.25 8.63
N LEU A 286 -0.38 -5.94 9.75
CA LEU A 286 0.19 -5.16 10.83
C LEU A 286 0.96 -6.08 11.78
N ILE A 287 2.28 -5.95 11.77
CA ILE A 287 3.19 -6.67 12.64
C ILE A 287 3.12 -6.07 14.05
N VAL A 288 2.86 -6.90 15.04
CA VAL A 288 2.77 -6.53 16.45
C VAL A 288 3.82 -7.32 17.19
N ARG A 289 4.74 -6.65 17.88
CA ARG A 289 5.78 -7.34 18.64
C ARG A 289 5.25 -7.77 20.00
N ALA A 290 5.31 -9.07 20.27
CA ALA A 290 4.92 -9.65 21.54
C ALA A 290 5.66 -8.98 22.71
N ASP A 291 4.93 -8.80 23.82
CA ASP A 291 5.42 -8.23 25.09
C ASP A 291 6.04 -6.82 24.97
N THR A 292 5.90 -6.15 23.82
CA THR A 292 6.53 -4.85 23.54
C THR A 292 5.51 -3.83 23.05
N THR A 293 4.70 -4.18 22.06
CA THR A 293 3.75 -3.24 21.44
C THR A 293 2.51 -3.07 22.33
N GLY A 294 2.28 -1.84 22.81
CA GLY A 294 1.11 -1.51 23.62
C GLY A 294 -0.18 -1.44 22.79
N GLN A 295 -1.31 -1.79 23.40
CA GLN A 295 -2.62 -1.80 22.74
C GLN A 295 -2.97 -0.45 22.08
N SER A 296 -2.70 0.67 22.75
CA SER A 296 -2.99 2.00 22.19
C SER A 296 -2.24 2.27 20.89
N ALA A 297 -0.98 1.83 20.78
CA ALA A 297 -0.20 1.98 19.56
C ALA A 297 -0.76 1.13 18.40
N ILE A 298 -1.32 -0.04 18.72
CA ILE A 298 -2.02 -0.88 17.73
C ILE A 298 -3.28 -0.15 17.24
N GLU A 299 -4.09 0.38 18.15
CA GLU A 299 -5.31 1.13 17.81
C GLU A 299 -5.01 2.37 16.95
N ASP A 300 -4.01 3.16 17.33
CA ASP A 300 -3.57 4.33 16.56
C ASP A 300 -3.09 3.93 15.15
N ALA A 301 -2.33 2.84 15.03
CA ALA A 301 -1.85 2.35 13.74
C ALA A 301 -3.01 1.85 12.86
N LEU A 302 -3.98 1.13 13.44
CA LEU A 302 -5.20 0.70 12.73
C LEU A 302 -6.00 1.90 12.23
N HIS A 303 -6.10 2.97 13.01
CA HIS A 303 -6.75 4.21 12.58
C HIS A 303 -6.05 4.85 11.38
N LEU A 304 -4.72 4.92 11.38
CA LEU A 304 -3.96 5.48 10.26
C LEU A 304 -4.04 4.64 8.99
N LEU A 305 -4.15 3.31 9.13
CA LEU A 305 -4.24 2.36 8.01
C LEU A 305 -5.68 2.09 7.56
N SER A 306 -6.68 2.77 8.13
CA SER A 306 -8.12 2.51 7.92
C SER A 306 -8.62 2.64 6.48
N THR A 307 -7.81 3.20 5.57
CA THR A 307 -8.12 3.21 4.13
C THR A 307 -7.94 1.82 3.49
N CYS A 308 -7.15 0.95 4.10
CA CYS A 308 -7.01 -0.43 3.66
C CYS A 308 -8.24 -1.25 4.10
N PRO A 309 -8.92 -1.96 3.19
CA PRO A 309 -10.18 -2.62 3.51
C PRO A 309 -10.02 -3.87 4.39
N ASP A 310 -8.86 -4.51 4.34
CA ASP A 310 -8.58 -5.77 5.05
C ASP A 310 -7.25 -5.68 5.80
N ILE A 311 -7.32 -5.51 7.12
CA ILE A 311 -6.15 -5.42 7.99
C ILE A 311 -6.10 -6.65 8.90
N LYS A 312 -5.02 -7.41 8.80
CA LYS A 312 -4.72 -8.58 9.63
C LYS A 312 -3.58 -8.24 10.60
N LEU A 313 -3.59 -8.86 11.79
CA LEU A 313 -2.52 -8.71 12.78
C LEU A 313 -1.60 -9.94 12.74
N LEU A 314 -0.29 -9.72 12.78
CA LEU A 314 0.71 -10.78 12.96
C LEU A 314 1.49 -10.53 14.24
N LEU A 315 1.39 -11.46 15.19
CA LEU A 315 2.17 -11.41 16.43
C LEU A 315 3.59 -11.95 16.18
N ASN A 316 4.58 -11.08 16.24
CA ASN A 316 5.99 -11.41 16.03
C ASN A 316 6.77 -11.51 17.37
N ALA A 317 7.90 -12.22 17.37
CA ALA A 317 8.77 -12.41 18.52
C ALA A 317 8.09 -13.05 19.75
N ALA A 318 7.03 -13.83 19.54
CA ALA A 318 6.35 -14.55 20.61
C ALA A 318 7.25 -15.67 21.16
N MET A 319 7.64 -15.57 22.43
CA MET A 319 8.46 -16.60 23.10
C MET A 319 7.61 -17.76 23.66
N PHE A 320 6.31 -17.53 23.86
CA PHE A 320 5.40 -18.44 24.54
C PHE A 320 4.14 -18.68 23.70
N SER A 321 3.76 -19.95 23.53
CA SER A 321 2.44 -20.35 23.04
C SER A 321 1.59 -20.75 24.25
N PRO A 322 0.47 -20.05 24.54
CA PRO A 322 -0.42 -20.38 25.66
C PRO A 322 -0.95 -21.82 25.65
N SER A 323 -0.97 -22.44 24.47
CA SER A 323 -1.41 -23.82 24.29
C SER A 323 -0.32 -24.87 24.49
N GLY A 324 0.94 -24.46 24.71
CA GLY A 324 2.11 -25.35 24.72
C GLY A 324 2.45 -25.98 23.36
N ARG A 325 1.61 -25.77 22.34
CA ARG A 325 1.81 -26.27 20.99
C ARG A 325 2.67 -25.27 20.21
N ARG A 326 3.85 -25.71 19.79
CA ARG A 326 4.64 -25.05 18.74
C ARG A 326 4.31 -25.71 17.42
N PHE A 327 3.96 -24.91 16.40
CA PHE A 327 3.80 -25.43 15.04
C PHE A 327 5.12 -26.04 14.56
N GLY A 328 5.07 -27.17 13.85
CA GLY A 328 6.25 -27.92 13.41
C GLY A 328 6.80 -28.97 14.40
N SER A 329 6.26 -29.11 15.63
CA SER A 329 6.75 -30.14 16.57
C SER A 329 6.54 -31.59 16.11
N PHE A 330 5.69 -31.82 15.10
CA PHE A 330 5.40 -33.14 14.55
C PHE A 330 6.56 -33.73 13.72
N TYR A 331 7.45 -32.88 13.18
CA TYR A 331 8.57 -33.30 12.34
C TYR A 331 9.92 -33.32 13.09
N GLY A 332 9.94 -33.12 14.40
CA GLY A 332 11.14 -33.08 15.24
C GLY A 332 11.85 -34.43 15.49
N TYR A 333 11.55 -35.48 14.73
CA TYR A 333 12.30 -36.75 14.74
C TYR A 333 13.25 -36.77 13.55
N GLY A 334 14.48 -36.28 13.74
CA GLY A 334 15.55 -36.43 12.75
C GLY A 334 16.56 -35.29 12.73
N ALA A 335 17.37 -35.18 13.78
CA ALA A 335 18.70 -34.57 13.74
C ALA A 335 19.65 -35.49 14.51
#